data_AF-A0A821PLM1-F1
#
_entry.id   AF-A0A821PLM1-F1
#
_cell.length_a   1.000
_cell.length_b   1.000
_cell.length_c   1.000
_cell.angle_alpha   90.00
_cell.angle_beta   90.00
_cell.angle_gamma   90.00
#
_symmetry.space_group_name_H-M   'P 1'
#
loop_
_entity.id
_entity.type
_entity.pdbx_description
1 polymer ?
#
loop_
_entity_poly.entity_id
_entity_poly.type
_entity_poly.pdbx_seq_one_letter_code
_entity_poly.pdbx_strand_id
1 'polypeptide(L)'
;PFRPLLPIFLQFDKILAPLIGKLLLQLAQNKEDIEDALKILQDNLPEIYFERILTELSGFLQKEDYCHFIKHLSVDEKLNLAQWFIMEKNRPLFVFDFLQDSVFNQASIDREKCQNLLRYLRQAENLTVREKAINYTVAWRDDD
;
A
#
# COMPACT_ATOMS: atom_id res chain seq x y z
N PRO A 1 16.64 -5.93 -13.03
CA PRO A 1 17.35 -4.75 -12.49
C PRO A 1 16.93 -3.47 -13.23
N PHE A 2 16.01 -2.71 -12.64
CA PHE A 2 15.68 -1.35 -13.09
C PHE A 2 16.94 -0.48 -12.94
N ARG A 3 17.55 -0.09 -14.05
CA ARG A 3 18.67 0.86 -14.03
C ARG A 3 18.13 2.26 -13.72
N PRO A 4 18.87 3.10 -12.98
CA PRO A 4 18.41 4.41 -12.58
C PRO A 4 18.42 5.33 -13.79
N LEU A 5 17.25 5.60 -14.35
CA LEU A 5 17.04 6.76 -15.22
C LEU A 5 16.91 8.02 -14.36
N LEU A 6 17.97 8.36 -13.61
CA LEU A 6 18.20 9.73 -13.15
C LEU A 6 19.07 10.40 -14.23
N PRO A 7 18.72 11.54 -14.86
CA PRO A 7 17.75 12.55 -14.43
C PRO A 7 16.92 13.06 -15.63
N ILE A 8 15.82 12.38 -15.96
CA ILE A 8 14.73 13.09 -16.62
C ILE A 8 13.75 13.37 -15.49
N PHE A 9 13.87 14.56 -14.88
CA PHE A 9 12.84 15.11 -14.02
C PHE A 9 11.58 15.28 -14.88
N LEU A 10 10.85 14.19 -15.04
CA LEU A 10 9.50 14.20 -15.58
C LEU A 10 8.68 14.87 -14.48
N GLN A 11 8.48 16.18 -14.57
CA GLN A 11 7.37 16.82 -13.88
C GLN A 11 6.11 16.14 -14.41
N PHE A 12 5.61 15.15 -13.69
CA PHE A 12 4.44 14.44 -14.12
C PHE A 12 3.28 15.43 -14.10
N ASP A 13 2.64 15.58 -15.26
CA ASP A 13 1.36 16.27 -15.33
C ASP A 13 0.38 15.59 -14.34
N LYS A 14 -0.55 16.39 -13.79
CA LYS A 14 -1.60 15.91 -12.89
C LYS A 14 -2.46 14.79 -13.51
N ILE A 15 -2.50 14.68 -14.83
CA ILE A 15 -3.22 13.58 -15.50
C ILE A 15 -2.31 12.35 -15.67
N LEU A 16 -1.01 12.55 -15.82
CA LEU A 16 -0.07 11.50 -16.21
C LEU A 16 0.45 10.70 -15.01
N ALA A 17 0.64 11.34 -13.86
CA ALA A 17 1.18 10.68 -12.68
C ALA A 17 0.37 9.47 -12.18
N PRO A 18 -0.98 9.54 -12.07
CA PRO A 18 -1.78 8.38 -11.71
C PRO A 18 -1.67 7.25 -12.74
N LEU A 19 -1.62 7.58 -14.03
CA LEU A 19 -1.53 6.58 -15.11
C LEU A 19 -0.19 5.84 -15.06
N ILE A 20 0.89 6.58 -14.87
CA ILE A 20 2.24 6.00 -14.75
C ILE A 20 2.35 5.17 -13.48
N GLY A 21 1.84 5.66 -12.35
CA GLY A 21 1.79 4.87 -11.11
C GLY A 21 1.08 3.54 -11.32
N LYS A 22 -0.10 3.53 -11.94
CA LYS A 22 -0.83 2.29 -12.25
C LYS A 22 -0.03 1.35 -13.14
N LEU A 23 0.59 1.87 -14.19
CA LEU A 23 1.38 1.06 -15.11
C LEU A 23 2.61 0.45 -14.43
N LEU A 24 3.30 1.22 -13.57
CA LEU A 24 4.42 0.72 -12.79
C LEU A 24 3.99 -0.38 -11.80
N LEU A 25 2.85 -0.20 -11.11
CA LEU A 25 2.31 -1.25 -10.23
C LEU A 25 1.87 -2.51 -10.98
N GLN A 26 1.36 -2.38 -12.21
CA GLN A 26 1.00 -3.51 -13.06
C GLN A 26 2.22 -4.33 -13.50
N LEU A 27 3.35 -3.66 -13.74
CA LEU A 27 4.61 -4.30 -14.17
C LEU A 27 5.42 -4.86 -13.01
N ALA A 28 5.10 -4.47 -11.76
CA ALA A 28 5.82 -4.92 -10.58
C ALA A 28 5.73 -6.45 -10.40
N GLN A 29 6.90 -7.08 -10.18
CA GLN A 29 7.03 -8.52 -9.98
C GLN A 29 7.34 -8.88 -8.52
N ASN A 30 7.72 -7.89 -7.71
CA ASN A 30 8.06 -8.04 -6.30
C ASN A 30 7.73 -6.74 -5.53
N LYS A 31 7.93 -6.77 -4.21
CA LYS A 31 7.64 -5.63 -3.33
C LYS A 31 8.60 -4.46 -3.54
N GLU A 32 9.84 -4.74 -3.94
CA GLU A 32 10.85 -3.73 -4.23
C GLU A 32 10.48 -2.92 -5.49
N ASP A 33 9.97 -3.57 -6.53
CA ASP A 33 9.49 -2.89 -7.75
C ASP A 33 8.34 -1.90 -7.43
N ILE A 34 7.44 -2.27 -6.50
CA ILE A 34 6.38 -1.39 -6.03
C ILE A 34 6.97 -0.17 -5.32
N GLU A 35 7.90 -0.37 -4.38
CA GLU A 35 8.53 0.74 -3.66
C GLU A 35 9.33 1.66 -4.59
N ASP A 36 10.06 1.10 -5.55
CA ASP A 36 10.79 1.86 -6.56
C ASP A 36 9.82 2.71 -7.40
N ALA A 37 8.66 2.17 -7.77
CA ALA A 37 7.62 2.92 -8.46
C ALA A 37 7.10 4.11 -7.62
N LEU A 38 6.82 3.88 -6.33
CA LEU A 38 6.37 4.94 -5.42
C LEU A 38 7.45 6.00 -5.22
N LYS A 39 8.71 5.59 -5.13
CA LYS A 39 9.84 6.51 -5.00
C LYS A 39 10.03 7.38 -6.24
N ILE A 40 9.91 6.81 -7.44
CA ILE A 40 9.91 7.58 -8.69
C ILE A 40 8.82 8.65 -8.67
N LEU A 41 7.61 8.31 -8.24
CA LEU A 41 6.52 9.28 -8.13
C LEU A 41 6.82 10.35 -7.08
N GLN A 42 7.32 9.96 -5.91
CA GLN A 42 7.66 10.88 -4.82
C GLN A 42 8.75 11.88 -5.21
N ASP A 43 9.79 11.42 -5.90
CA ASP A 43 10.93 12.25 -6.32
C ASP A 43 10.55 13.28 -7.40
N ASN A 44 9.43 13.06 -8.10
CA ASN A 44 9.01 13.86 -9.26
C ASN A 44 7.70 14.63 -9.05
N LEU A 45 7.06 14.49 -7.89
CA LEU A 45 5.78 15.13 -7.59
C LEU A 45 5.89 16.03 -6.35
N PRO A 46 5.17 17.17 -6.32
CA PRO A 46 4.96 17.91 -5.07
C PRO A 46 4.31 17.01 -4.00
N GLU A 47 4.74 17.13 -2.75
CA GLU A 47 4.31 16.25 -1.63
C GLU A 47 2.78 16.12 -1.51
N ILE A 48 2.07 17.25 -1.48
CA ILE A 48 0.58 17.28 -1.42
C ILE A 48 -0.04 16.48 -2.57
N TYR A 49 0.58 16.54 -3.74
CA TYR A 49 0.09 15.83 -4.91
C TYR A 49 0.44 14.33 -4.85
N PHE A 50 1.63 13.98 -4.36
CA PHE A 50 2.03 12.60 -4.12
C PHE A 50 1.11 11.89 -3.13
N GLU A 51 0.69 12.52 -2.03
CA GLU A 51 -0.26 11.93 -1.08
C GLU A 51 -1.60 11.58 -1.73
N ARG A 52 -2.11 12.46 -2.62
CA ARG A 52 -3.30 12.18 -3.40
C ARG A 52 -3.10 10.96 -4.31
N ILE A 53 -1.96 10.89 -5.00
CA ILE A 53 -1.62 9.74 -5.85
C ILE A 53 -1.52 8.45 -5.04
N LEU A 54 -0.91 8.47 -3.85
CA LEU A 54 -0.87 7.30 -2.97
C LEU A 54 -2.26 6.78 -2.63
N THR A 55 -3.20 7.68 -2.35
CA THR A 55 -4.60 7.31 -2.06
C THR A 55 -5.25 6.66 -3.29
N GLU A 56 -5.06 7.25 -4.47
CA GLU A 56 -5.59 6.68 -5.72
C GLU A 56 -4.99 5.30 -6.01
N LEU A 57 -3.68 5.12 -5.83
CA LEU A 57 -2.97 3.87 -6.05
C LEU A 57 -3.28 2.80 -4.99
N SER A 58 -3.61 3.19 -3.75
CA SER A 58 -4.05 2.26 -2.70
C SER A 58 -5.29 1.46 -3.16
N GLY A 59 -6.24 2.13 -3.81
CA GLY A 59 -7.42 1.49 -4.39
C GLY A 59 -7.11 0.52 -5.55
N PHE A 60 -5.91 0.59 -6.15
CA PHE A 60 -5.47 -0.40 -7.13
C PHE A 60 -5.02 -1.69 -6.48
N LEU A 61 -4.40 -1.63 -5.30
CA LEU A 61 -3.96 -2.83 -4.58
C LEU A 61 -5.15 -3.70 -4.14
N GLN A 62 -6.29 -3.08 -3.84
CA GLN A 62 -7.53 -3.78 -3.49
C GLN A 62 -8.08 -4.65 -4.62
N LYS A 63 -7.80 -4.26 -5.87
CA LYS A 63 -8.25 -4.96 -7.06
C LYS A 63 -7.09 -5.81 -7.56
N GLU A 64 -7.01 -7.02 -7.03
CA GLU A 64 -5.88 -7.95 -7.23
C GLU A 64 -5.52 -8.17 -8.70
N ASP A 65 -6.48 -8.07 -9.61
CA ASP A 65 -6.24 -8.15 -11.06
C ASP A 65 -5.36 -7.02 -11.64
N TYR A 66 -5.12 -5.94 -10.89
CA TYR A 66 -4.29 -4.82 -11.31
C TYR A 66 -2.83 -4.92 -10.88
N CYS A 67 -2.46 -5.87 -10.03
CA CYS A 67 -1.06 -6.11 -9.70
C CYS A 67 -0.79 -7.60 -9.69
N HIS A 68 -0.10 -8.08 -10.74
CA HIS A 68 0.18 -9.51 -10.90
C HIS A 68 0.94 -10.08 -9.70
N PHE A 69 1.89 -9.34 -9.14
CA PHE A 69 2.60 -9.74 -7.93
C PHE A 69 1.64 -9.99 -6.75
N ILE A 70 0.78 -9.03 -6.42
CA ILE A 70 -0.13 -9.10 -5.26
C ILE A 70 -1.17 -10.20 -5.41
N LYS A 71 -1.64 -10.44 -6.64
CA LYS A 71 -2.62 -11.48 -6.96
C LYS A 71 -2.18 -12.88 -6.51
N HIS A 72 -0.89 -13.17 -6.56
CA HIS A 72 -0.36 -14.49 -6.23
C HIS A 72 0.06 -14.64 -4.77
N LEU A 73 -0.10 -13.59 -3.97
CA LEU A 73 0.24 -13.64 -2.55
C LEU A 73 -0.88 -14.30 -1.74
N SER A 74 -0.50 -15.19 -0.83
CA SER A 74 -1.36 -15.66 0.25
C SER A 74 -1.73 -14.53 1.21
N VAL A 75 -2.75 -14.74 2.05
CA VAL A 75 -3.18 -13.76 3.06
C VAL A 75 -2.04 -13.34 3.99
N ASP A 76 -1.22 -14.31 4.43
CA ASP A 76 -0.06 -14.04 5.29
C ASP A 76 1.04 -13.26 4.56
N GLU A 77 1.29 -13.55 3.28
CA GLU A 77 2.24 -12.79 2.48
C GLU A 77 1.76 -11.36 2.22
N LYS A 78 0.44 -11.16 2.02
CA LYS A 78 -0.18 -9.84 1.93
C LYS A 78 -0.03 -9.06 3.25
N LEU A 79 -0.20 -9.73 4.38
CA LEU A 79 0.04 -9.13 5.70
C LEU A 79 1.50 -8.73 5.90
N ASN A 80 2.44 -9.62 5.55
CA ASN A 80 3.88 -9.32 5.62
C ASN A 80 4.27 -8.16 4.69
N LEU A 81 3.69 -8.09 3.48
CA LEU A 81 3.87 -6.99 2.55
C LEU A 81 3.40 -5.66 3.15
N ALA A 82 2.21 -5.64 3.76
CA ALA A 82 1.69 -4.45 4.39
C ALA A 82 2.54 -4.01 5.60
N GLN A 83 2.99 -4.96 6.43
CA GLN A 83 3.92 -4.68 7.52
C GLN A 83 5.20 -4.01 7.02
N TRP A 84 5.76 -4.51 5.92
CA TRP A 84 6.94 -3.92 5.29
C TRP A 84 6.71 -2.46 4.87
N PHE A 85 5.60 -2.16 4.20
CA PHE A 85 5.26 -0.78 3.82
C PHE A 85 5.02 0.14 5.02
N ILE A 86 4.40 -0.37 6.08
CA ILE A 86 4.08 0.41 7.27
C ILE A 86 5.34 0.69 8.09
N MET A 87 6.08 -0.37 8.45
CA MET A 87 7.15 -0.28 9.45
C MET A 87 8.50 0.09 8.85
N GLU A 88 8.83 -0.42 7.66
CA GLU A 88 10.13 -0.17 7.03
C GLU A 88 10.12 1.02 6.07
N LYS A 89 9.00 1.24 5.36
CA LYS A 89 8.89 2.32 4.36
C LYS A 89 8.14 3.55 4.82
N ASN A 90 7.50 3.49 6.00
CA ASN A 90 6.67 4.57 6.52
C ASN A 90 5.59 5.04 5.52
N ARG A 91 4.93 4.09 4.84
CA ARG A 91 3.84 4.33 3.88
C ARG A 91 2.49 3.73 4.33
N PRO A 92 2.02 4.00 5.57
CA PRO A 92 0.79 3.38 6.06
C PRO A 92 -0.47 3.71 5.25
N LEU A 93 -0.58 4.92 4.70
CA LEU A 93 -1.73 5.32 3.86
C LEU A 93 -1.88 4.47 2.60
N PHE A 94 -0.76 4.05 2.01
CA PHE A 94 -0.76 3.31 0.75
C PHE A 94 -1.39 1.92 0.89
N VAL A 95 -1.23 1.28 2.04
CA VAL A 95 -1.64 -0.12 2.25
C VAL A 95 -2.81 -0.28 3.22
N PHE A 96 -3.32 0.80 3.82
CA PHE A 96 -4.40 0.71 4.81
C PHE A 96 -5.67 0.08 4.23
N ASP A 97 -6.14 0.62 3.10
CA ASP A 97 -7.41 0.16 2.52
C ASP A 97 -7.25 -1.24 1.90
N PHE A 98 -6.03 -1.60 1.48
CA PHE A 98 -5.65 -2.96 1.10
C PHE A 98 -5.72 -3.95 2.28
N LEU A 99 -5.19 -3.55 3.45
CA LEU A 99 -5.28 -4.37 4.66
C LEU A 99 -6.72 -4.62 5.07
N GLN A 100 -7.54 -3.58 5.05
CA GLN A 100 -8.95 -3.67 5.43
C GLN A 100 -9.72 -4.66 4.56
N ASP A 101 -9.57 -4.59 3.24
CA ASP A 101 -10.42 -5.34 2.32
C ASP A 101 -9.85 -6.72 1.94
N SER A 102 -8.53 -6.83 1.76
CA SER A 102 -7.88 -8.03 1.24
C SER A 102 -7.27 -8.94 2.31
N VAL A 103 -7.12 -8.45 3.54
CA VAL A 103 -6.32 -9.12 4.59
C VAL A 103 -7.14 -9.35 5.85
N PHE A 104 -7.57 -8.30 6.55
CA PHE A 104 -8.17 -8.41 7.89
C PHE A 104 -9.50 -9.18 7.94
N ASN A 105 -10.27 -9.21 6.86
CA ASN A 105 -11.55 -9.92 6.82
C ASN A 105 -11.41 -11.43 6.47
N GLN A 106 -10.19 -11.93 6.29
CA GLN A 106 -9.94 -13.30 5.87
C GLN A 106 -9.84 -14.25 7.08
N ALA A 107 -10.47 -15.42 7.00
CA ALA A 107 -10.55 -16.37 8.12
C ALA A 107 -9.18 -16.95 8.53
N SER A 108 -8.28 -17.16 7.57
CA SER A 108 -6.99 -17.83 7.77
C SER A 108 -5.90 -16.94 8.35
N ILE A 109 -6.22 -15.71 8.76
CA ILE A 109 -5.21 -14.72 9.08
C ILE A 109 -4.66 -14.85 10.50
N ASP A 110 -3.35 -14.60 10.65
CA ASP A 110 -2.70 -14.45 11.95
C ASP A 110 -3.30 -13.26 12.74
N ARG A 111 -4.16 -13.60 13.71
CA ARG A 111 -4.90 -12.63 14.54
C ARG A 111 -3.96 -11.75 15.35
N GLU A 112 -2.88 -12.32 15.89
CA GLU A 112 -1.94 -11.60 16.74
C GLU A 112 -1.17 -10.55 15.93
N LYS A 113 -0.66 -10.93 14.75
CA LYS A 113 0.00 -9.99 13.84
C LYS A 113 -0.93 -8.86 13.41
N CYS A 114 -2.19 -9.15 13.12
CA CYS A 114 -3.17 -8.14 12.74
C CYS A 114 -3.46 -7.15 13.87
N GLN A 115 -3.68 -7.65 15.09
CA GLN A 115 -3.93 -6.83 16.26
C GLN A 115 -2.74 -5.93 16.58
N ASN A 116 -1.52 -6.47 16.51
CA ASN A 116 -0.30 -5.69 16.69
C ASN A 116 -0.15 -4.58 15.64
N LEU A 117 -0.44 -4.88 14.38
CA LEU A 117 -0.38 -3.91 13.30
C LEU A 117 -1.43 -2.80 13.47
N LEU A 118 -2.67 -3.15 13.81
CA LEU A 118 -3.72 -2.17 14.10
C LEU A 118 -3.39 -1.29 15.30
N ARG A 119 -2.81 -1.86 16.36
CA ARG A 119 -2.35 -1.10 17.52
C ARG A 119 -1.28 -0.07 17.12
N TYR A 120 -0.34 -0.47 16.26
CA TYR A 120 0.66 0.44 15.72
C TYR A 120 0.02 1.57 14.90
N LEU A 121 -0.90 1.25 13.98
CA LEU A 121 -1.58 2.25 13.13
C LEU A 121 -2.42 3.25 13.94
N ARG A 122 -3.01 2.82 15.06
CA ARG A 122 -3.75 3.70 16.00
C ARG A 122 -2.85 4.69 16.75
N GLN A 123 -1.54 4.46 16.73
CA GLN A 123 -0.55 5.34 17.35
C GLN A 123 0.26 6.12 16.29
N ALA A 124 -0.09 6.00 15.00
CA ALA A 124 0.61 6.68 13.93
C ALA A 124 0.54 8.20 14.06
N GLU A 125 1.62 8.88 13.67
CA GLU A 125 1.69 10.35 13.62
C GLU A 125 0.76 10.92 12.54
N ASN A 126 0.58 10.19 11.44
CA ASN A 126 -0.35 10.58 10.38
C ASN A 126 -1.80 10.51 10.89
N LEU A 127 -2.43 11.69 11.02
CA LEU A 127 -3.79 11.82 11.56
C LEU A 127 -4.81 10.99 10.78
N THR A 128 -4.75 11.01 9.45
CA THR A 128 -5.68 10.26 8.58
C THR A 128 -5.57 8.76 8.82
N VAL A 129 -4.35 8.21 8.90
CA VAL A 129 -4.13 6.79 9.21
C VAL A 129 -4.68 6.44 10.58
N ARG A 130 -4.36 7.28 11.57
CA ARG A 130 -4.77 7.05 12.95
C ARG A 130 -6.29 7.03 13.10
N GLU A 131 -6.98 8.01 12.49
CA GLU A 131 -8.44 8.09 12.50
C GLU A 131 -9.07 6.86 11.82
N LYS A 132 -8.56 6.47 10.65
CA LYS A 132 -8.99 5.22 9.97
C LYS A 132 -8.80 4.00 10.87
N ALA A 133 -7.64 3.87 11.52
CA ALA A 133 -7.30 2.72 12.38
C ALA A 133 -8.11 2.66 13.69
N ILE A 134 -8.46 3.82 14.26
CA ILE A 134 -9.31 3.89 15.47
C ILE A 134 -10.74 3.46 15.14
N ASN A 135 -11.26 3.92 14.01
CA ASN A 135 -12.64 3.63 13.60
C ASN A 135 -12.81 2.22 13.00
N TYR A 136 -11.71 1.59 12.59
CA TYR A 136 -11.75 0.24 12.05
C TYR A 136 -11.73 -0.83 13.14
N THR A 137 -12.68 -1.77 13.03
CA THR A 137 -12.78 -2.97 13.88
C THR A 137 -12.78 -4.19 12.97
N VAL A 138 -11.87 -5.15 13.24
CA VAL A 138 -11.83 -6.42 12.51
C VAL A 138 -13.00 -7.28 12.95
N ALA A 139 -13.83 -7.71 12.00
CA ALA A 139 -14.89 -8.67 12.26
C ALA A 139 -14.29 -10.08 12.29
N TRP A 140 -13.77 -10.49 13.45
CA TRP A 140 -13.36 -11.87 13.66
C TRP A 140 -14.61 -12.75 13.57
N ARG A 141 -14.69 -13.60 12.56
CA ARG A 141 -15.66 -14.69 12.57
C ARG A 141 -15.16 -15.67 13.62
N ASP A 142 -15.98 -15.89 14.64
CA ASP A 142 -15.81 -17.04 15.50
C ASP A 142 -16.14 -18.27 14.64
N ASP A 143 -15.18 -19.16 14.47
CA ASP A 143 -15.40 -20.44 13.81
C ASP A 143 -16.25 -21.29 14.76
N ASP A 144 -17.58 -21.21 14.61
CA ASP A 144 -18.56 -22.17 15.15
C ASP A 144 -18.71 -23.38 14.20
#